data_AF-A0A899IG19-F1
#
_entry.id   AF-A0A899IG19-F1
#
_cell.length_a   1.000
_cell.length_b   1.000
_cell.length_c   1.000
_cell.angle_alpha   90.00
_cell.angle_beta   90.00
_cell.angle_gamma   90.00
#
_symmetry.space_group_name_H-M   'P 1'
#
loop_
_entity.id
_entity.type
_entity.pdbx_description
1 polymer ?
#
loop_
_entity_poly.entity_id
_entity_poly.type
_entity_poly.pdbx_seq_one_letter_code
_entity_poly.pdbx_strand_id
1 'polypeptide(L)'
;FPDKDLPRWNFTDFMHSFMIVFRVLCGEWIESMWDCMLVGDVSCIPFFLATVVIGNLVVLNLFLALLLSNFGSSSLSAPTADNETNKIAEAFNRISRFSNWIKSNIANALKFVKNKLT
;
A
#
# COMPACT_ATOMS: atom_id res chain seq x y z
N PHE A 1 -26.46 -11.09 29.03
CA PHE A 1 -25.60 -11.18 30.22
C PHE A 1 -26.41 -11.68 31.41
N PRO A 2 -25.88 -12.63 32.21
CA PRO A 2 -26.59 -13.23 33.35
C PRO A 2 -27.06 -12.22 34.40
N ASP A 3 -26.35 -11.09 34.57
CA ASP A 3 -26.61 -10.13 35.64
C ASP A 3 -27.25 -8.80 35.18
N LYS A 4 -27.63 -8.67 33.90
CA LYS A 4 -28.13 -7.42 33.26
C LYS A 4 -27.23 -6.18 33.41
N ASP A 5 -26.08 -6.29 34.06
CA ASP A 5 -25.10 -5.23 34.13
C ASP A 5 -24.38 -5.06 32.79
N LEU A 6 -24.12 -3.80 32.44
CA LEU A 6 -23.41 -3.44 31.22
C LEU A 6 -21.93 -3.85 31.36
N PRO A 7 -21.36 -4.65 30.42
CA PRO A 7 -19.98 -5.03 30.51
C PRO A 7 -19.05 -3.81 30.42
N ARG A 8 -17.90 -3.89 31.09
CA ARG A 8 -16.85 -2.84 31.04
C ARG A 8 -16.51 -2.43 29.60
N TRP A 9 -16.45 -3.42 28.71
CA TRP A 9 -16.21 -3.27 27.28
C TRP A 9 -17.54 -3.37 26.56
N ASN A 10 -18.11 -2.24 26.16
CA ASN A 10 -19.37 -2.16 25.45
C ASN A 10 -19.30 -1.14 24.28
N PHE A 11 -20.29 -1.23 23.38
CA PHE A 11 -20.46 -0.31 22.26
C PHE A 11 -21.62 0.70 22.49
N THR A 12 -21.96 1.03 23.74
CA THR A 12 -23.11 1.92 24.02
C THR A 12 -22.77 3.39 23.87
N ASP A 13 -21.54 3.77 24.23
CA ASP A 13 -21.05 5.14 24.11
C ASP A 13 -19.86 5.21 23.17
N PHE A 14 -19.62 6.41 22.62
CA PHE A 14 -18.49 6.66 21.72
C PHE A 14 -17.14 6.32 22.38
N MET A 15 -16.91 6.76 23.63
CA MET A 15 -15.64 6.53 24.32
C MET A 15 -15.39 5.06 24.62
N HIS A 16 -16.43 4.33 25.05
CA HIS A 16 -16.35 2.88 25.27
C HIS A 16 -16.07 2.12 23.96
N SER A 17 -16.76 2.50 22.88
CA SER A 17 -16.54 1.96 21.54
C SER A 17 -15.11 2.20 21.04
N PHE A 18 -14.60 3.43 21.24
CA PHE A 18 -13.22 3.77 20.89
C PHE A 18 -12.20 2.93 21.65
N MET A 19 -12.39 2.75 22.96
CA MET A 19 -11.51 1.92 23.78
C MET A 19 -11.50 0.45 23.33
N ILE A 20 -12.65 -0.10 22.87
CA ILE A 20 -12.68 -1.44 22.29
C ILE A 20 -11.87 -1.50 21.00
N VAL A 21 -12.04 -0.53 20.09
CA VAL A 21 -11.25 -0.51 18.85
C VAL A 21 -9.76 -0.42 19.16
N PHE A 22 -9.35 0.39 20.12
CA PHE A 22 -7.96 0.45 20.57
C PHE A 22 -7.47 -0.91 21.11
N ARG A 23 -8.26 -1.56 21.98
CA ARG A 23 -7.97 -2.89 22.53
C ARG A 23 -7.82 -3.96 21.43
N VAL A 24 -8.67 -3.92 20.41
CA VAL A 24 -8.60 -4.77 19.21
C VAL A 24 -7.29 -4.58 18.45
N LEU A 25 -6.86 -3.33 18.26
CA LEU A 25 -5.57 -3.00 17.61
C LEU A 25 -4.36 -3.50 18.41
N CYS A 26 -4.48 -3.64 19.73
CA CYS A 26 -3.45 -4.24 20.58
C CYS A 26 -3.42 -5.78 20.51
N GLY A 27 -4.34 -6.42 19.77
CA GLY A 27 -4.40 -7.87 19.58
C GLY A 27 -5.46 -8.57 20.44
N GLU A 28 -6.16 -7.87 21.33
CA GLU A 28 -7.19 -8.45 22.22
C GLU A 28 -8.60 -8.38 21.60
N TRP A 29 -8.76 -8.94 20.40
CA TRP A 29 -10.01 -8.84 19.63
C TRP A 29 -10.95 -10.03 19.80
N ILE A 30 -10.43 -11.20 20.16
CA ILE A 30 -11.19 -12.46 20.24
C ILE A 30 -12.31 -12.37 21.29
N GLU A 31 -12.00 -11.94 22.52
CA GLU A 31 -13.00 -11.81 23.61
C GLU A 31 -14.13 -10.86 23.21
N SER A 32 -13.78 -9.66 22.73
CA SER A 32 -14.74 -8.64 22.30
C SER A 32 -15.61 -9.12 21.13
N MET A 33 -15.07 -9.95 20.24
CA MET A 33 -15.83 -10.56 19.14
C MET A 33 -16.83 -11.59 19.66
N TRP A 34 -16.44 -12.46 20.59
CA TRP A 34 -17.35 -13.44 21.21
C TRP A 34 -18.48 -12.73 21.96
N ASP A 35 -18.16 -11.68 22.73
CA ASP A 35 -19.16 -10.86 23.43
C ASP A 35 -20.15 -10.19 22.46
N CYS A 36 -19.66 -9.69 21.31
CA CYS A 36 -20.51 -9.17 20.25
C CYS A 36 -21.43 -10.23 19.67
N MET A 37 -20.92 -11.44 19.41
CA MET A 37 -21.69 -12.54 18.83
C MET A 37 -22.76 -13.09 19.79
N LEU A 38 -22.56 -12.95 21.11
CA LEU A 38 -23.55 -13.32 22.12
C LEU A 38 -24.78 -12.39 22.16
N VAL A 39 -24.64 -11.15 21.69
CA VAL A 39 -25.69 -10.12 21.78
C VAL A 39 -26.27 -9.76 20.42
N GLY A 40 -25.44 -9.82 19.36
CA GLY A 40 -25.82 -9.53 17.99
C GLY A 40 -25.96 -10.80 17.16
N ASP A 41 -25.20 -10.85 16.06
CA ASP A 41 -25.23 -11.92 15.06
C ASP A 41 -23.80 -12.29 14.64
N VAL A 42 -23.68 -13.36 13.85
CA VAL A 42 -22.42 -13.77 13.19
C VAL A 42 -21.80 -12.70 12.30
N SER A 43 -22.51 -11.60 12.00
CA SER A 43 -21.98 -10.40 11.33
C SER A 43 -20.89 -9.69 12.14
N CYS A 44 -20.76 -9.93 13.45
CA CYS A 44 -19.65 -9.44 14.25
C CYS A 44 -18.28 -9.97 13.76
N ILE A 45 -18.22 -11.19 13.22
CA ILE A 45 -16.97 -11.82 12.77
C ILE A 45 -16.29 -11.01 11.65
N PRO A 46 -16.95 -10.73 10.50
CA PRO A 46 -16.33 -9.93 9.44
C PRO A 46 -15.99 -8.50 9.89
N PHE A 47 -16.74 -7.90 10.81
CA PHE A 47 -16.42 -6.59 11.37
C PHE A 47 -15.08 -6.60 12.11
N PHE A 48 -14.91 -7.48 13.10
CA PHE A 48 -13.68 -7.55 13.88
C PHE A 48 -12.48 -7.99 13.04
N LEU A 49 -12.66 -8.95 12.13
CA LEU A 49 -11.59 -9.36 11.22
C LEU A 49 -11.14 -8.22 10.30
N ALA A 50 -12.07 -7.46 9.73
CA ALA A 50 -11.74 -6.30 8.90
C ALA A 50 -11.01 -5.22 9.73
N THR A 51 -11.45 -4.95 10.96
CA THR A 51 -10.78 -4.00 11.86
C THR A 51 -9.34 -4.43 12.18
N VAL A 52 -9.10 -5.71 12.48
CA VAL A 52 -7.75 -6.23 12.76
C VAL A 52 -6.86 -6.14 11.53
N VAL A 53 -7.35 -6.55 10.35
CA VAL A 53 -6.57 -6.51 9.11
C VAL A 53 -6.22 -5.08 8.72
N ILE A 54 -7.21 -4.18 8.64
CA ILE A 54 -7.00 -2.77 8.27
C ILE A 54 -6.13 -2.09 9.32
N GLY A 55 -6.44 -2.29 10.61
CA GLY A 55 -5.70 -1.73 11.73
C GLY A 55 -4.23 -2.10 11.70
N ASN A 56 -3.92 -3.39 11.56
CA ASN A 56 -2.54 -3.85 11.50
C ASN A 56 -1.82 -3.34 10.26
N LEU A 57 -2.48 -3.29 9.09
CA LEU A 57 -1.86 -2.70 7.89
C LEU A 57 -1.52 -1.22 8.10
N VAL A 58 -2.40 -0.44 8.72
CA VAL A 58 -2.16 0.96 9.03
C VAL A 58 -1.02 1.11 10.04
N VAL A 59 -1.05 0.36 11.15
CA VAL A 59 -0.02 0.40 12.20
C VAL A 59 1.35 -0.02 11.63
N LEU A 60 1.40 -1.10 10.85
CA LEU A 60 2.63 -1.58 10.22
C LEU A 60 3.19 -0.56 9.22
N ASN A 61 2.34 -0.01 8.34
CA ASN A 61 2.80 0.98 7.37
C ASN A 61 3.29 2.28 8.05
N LEU A 62 2.61 2.71 9.11
CA LEU A 62 3.07 3.85 9.91
C LEU A 62 4.41 3.54 10.59
N PHE A 63 4.56 2.37 11.19
CA PHE A 63 5.80 1.93 11.83
C PHE A 63 6.96 1.87 10.83
N LEU A 64 6.74 1.26 9.65
CA LEU A 64 7.73 1.21 8.58
C LEU A 64 8.12 2.61 8.08
N ALA A 65 7.15 3.50 7.89
CA ALA A 65 7.42 4.88 7.48
C ALA A 65 8.27 5.63 8.52
N LEU A 66 7.97 5.46 9.82
CA LEU A 66 8.75 6.05 10.90
C LEU A 66 10.17 5.49 10.98
N LEU A 67 10.34 4.17 10.86
CA LEU A 67 11.66 3.53 10.81
C LEU A 67 12.48 4.01 9.61
N LEU A 68 11.88 4.04 8.42
CA LEU A 68 12.54 4.53 7.20
C LEU A 68 12.93 6.00 7.34
N SER A 69 12.09 6.84 7.95
CA SER A 69 12.44 8.23 8.23
C SER A 69 13.61 8.34 9.22
N ASN A 70 13.65 7.49 10.26
CA ASN A 70 14.71 7.51 11.27
C ASN A 70 16.06 6.97 10.74
N PHE A 71 16.03 5.90 9.92
CA PHE A 71 17.22 5.37 9.26
C PHE A 71 17.66 6.21 8.07
N GLY A 72 16.73 6.84 7.37
CA GLY A 72 16.98 7.79 6.30
C GLY A 72 17.66 9.05 6.80
N SER A 73 17.29 9.61 7.97
CA SER A 73 18.01 10.75 8.54
C SER A 73 19.48 10.46 8.88
N SER A 74 19.86 9.19 9.08
CA SER A 74 21.23 8.76 9.35
C SER A 74 21.99 8.24 8.11
N SER A 75 21.30 8.01 6.98
CA SER A 75 21.88 7.46 5.74
C SER A 75 21.64 8.31 4.48
N LEU A 76 20.88 9.41 4.55
CA LEU A 76 20.64 10.33 3.43
C LEU A 76 21.76 11.36 3.22
N SER A 77 22.99 10.94 3.47
CA SER A 77 24.18 11.39 2.74
C SER A 77 24.62 10.34 1.69
N ALA A 78 23.72 9.43 1.27
CA ALA A 78 23.93 8.55 0.13
C ALA A 78 23.10 9.03 -1.10
N PRO A 79 23.75 9.46 -2.20
CA PRO A 79 23.06 9.91 -3.42
C PRO A 79 22.50 8.69 -4.15
N THR A 80 21.23 8.35 -3.91
CA THR A 80 20.56 7.22 -4.59
C THR A 80 19.53 7.67 -5.63
N ALA A 81 18.99 8.89 -5.52
CA ALA A 81 18.08 9.46 -6.53
C ALA A 81 18.78 9.74 -7.88
N ASP A 82 20.07 10.09 -7.85
CA ASP A 82 20.83 10.42 -9.04
C ASP A 82 21.13 9.16 -9.89
N ASN A 83 21.29 7.99 -9.26
CA ASN A 83 21.64 6.76 -9.98
C ASN A 83 20.44 6.14 -10.71
N GLU A 84 19.23 6.21 -10.14
CA GLU A 84 18.02 5.67 -10.77
C GLU A 84 17.56 6.50 -11.99
N THR A 85 17.64 7.83 -11.90
CA THR A 85 17.30 8.73 -13.02
C THR A 85 18.24 8.55 -14.22
N ASN A 86 19.53 8.30 -13.98
CA ASN A 86 20.51 8.02 -15.03
C ASN A 86 20.21 6.72 -15.80
N LYS A 87 19.79 5.64 -15.12
CA LYS A 87 19.46 4.36 -15.79
C LYS A 87 18.24 4.46 -16.69
N ILE A 88 17.22 5.20 -16.27
CA ILE A 88 15.99 5.42 -17.05
C ILE A 88 16.31 6.29 -18.27
N ALA A 89 17.07 7.37 -18.09
CA ALA A 89 17.52 8.22 -19.20
C ALA A 89 18.39 7.44 -20.22
N GLU A 90 19.29 6.57 -19.75
CA GLU A 90 20.11 5.72 -20.62
C GLU A 90 19.25 4.74 -21.43
N ALA A 91 18.22 4.13 -20.81
CA ALA A 91 17.28 3.24 -21.50
C ALA A 91 16.50 3.96 -22.60
N PHE A 92 15.97 5.16 -22.33
CA PHE A 92 15.30 5.98 -23.34
C PHE A 92 16.23 6.40 -24.48
N ASN A 93 17.50 6.72 -24.17
CA ASN A 93 18.48 7.09 -25.19
C ASN A 93 18.82 5.91 -26.12
N ARG A 94 18.92 4.69 -25.57
CA ARG A 94 19.08 3.45 -26.36
C ARG A 94 17.89 3.20 -27.30
N ILE A 95 16.66 3.37 -26.80
CA ILE A 95 15.43 3.17 -27.60
C ILE A 95 15.30 4.25 -28.69
N SER A 96 15.65 5.50 -28.39
CA SER A 96 15.60 6.61 -29.35
C SER A 96 16.57 6.40 -30.52
N ARG A 97 17.80 5.93 -30.25
CA ARG A 97 18.77 5.57 -31.30
C ARG A 97 18.24 4.48 -32.22
N PHE A 98 17.59 3.45 -31.67
CA PHE A 98 16.98 2.38 -32.45
C PHE A 98 15.84 2.89 -33.34
N SER A 99 14.96 3.75 -32.79
CA SER A 99 13.88 4.38 -33.54
C SER A 99 14.39 5.24 -34.71
N ASN A 100 15.45 6.02 -34.48
CA ASN A 100 16.07 6.85 -35.53
C ASN A 100 16.75 6.00 -36.62
N TRP A 101 17.36 4.88 -36.24
CA TRP A 101 17.91 3.91 -37.19
C TRP A 101 16.79 3.29 -38.05
N ILE A 102 15.69 2.84 -37.43
CA ILE A 102 14.52 2.32 -38.16
C ILE A 102 13.96 3.36 -39.12
N LYS A 103 13.74 4.60 -38.66
CA LYS A 103 13.22 5.68 -39.51
C LYS A 103 14.12 5.93 -40.72
N SER A 104 15.44 5.95 -40.52
CA SER A 104 16.41 6.11 -41.61
C SER A 104 16.37 4.94 -42.60
N ASN A 105 16.25 3.71 -42.10
CA ASN A 105 16.21 2.52 -42.94
C ASN A 105 14.91 2.45 -43.76
N ILE A 106 13.77 2.80 -43.15
CA ILE A 106 12.47 2.89 -43.84
C ILE A 106 12.49 4.01 -44.89
N ALA A 107 13.05 5.17 -44.58
CA ALA A 107 13.16 6.27 -45.53
C ALA A 107 14.03 5.90 -46.75
N ASN A 108 15.12 5.18 -46.53
CA ASN A 108 15.98 4.68 -47.61
C ASN A 108 15.28 3.59 -48.44
N ALA A 109 14.55 2.67 -47.81
CA ALA A 109 13.77 1.65 -48.52
C ALA A 109 12.64 2.28 -49.36
N LEU A 110 11.92 3.26 -48.82
CA LEU A 110 10.88 4.02 -49.55
C LEU A 110 11.47 4.77 -50.74
N LYS A 111 12.63 5.42 -50.55
CA LYS A 111 13.35 6.06 -51.66
C LYS A 111 13.76 5.05 -52.72
N PHE A 112 14.26 3.87 -52.33
CA PHE A 112 14.67 2.83 -53.26
C PHE A 112 13.49 2.27 -54.07
N VAL A 113 12.35 2.02 -53.42
CA VAL A 113 11.13 1.57 -54.10
C VAL A 113 10.62 2.65 -55.06
N LYS A 114 10.59 3.92 -54.63
CA LYS A 114 10.20 5.04 -55.49
C LYS A 114 11.11 5.18 -56.71
N ASN A 115 12.42 5.06 -56.53
CA ASN A 115 13.40 5.12 -57.63
C ASN A 115 13.33 3.93 -58.60
N LYS A 116 12.69 2.82 -58.20
CA LYS A 116 12.50 1.65 -59.06
C LYS A 116 11.17 1.67 -59.82
N LEU A 117 10.26 2.58 -59.45
CA LEU A 117 8.91 2.72 -60.03
C LEU A 117 8.78 3.91 -61.00
N THR A 118 9.83 4.73 -61.15
CA THR A 118 9.98 5.79 -62.17
C THR A 118 11.08 5.38 -63.13
#